data_AF-A0A9P7BKD8-F1
#
_entry.id   AF-A0A9P7BKD8-F1
#
_cell.length_a   1.000
_cell.length_b   1.000
_cell.length_c   1.000
_cell.angle_alpha   90.00
_cell.angle_beta   90.00
_cell.angle_gamma   90.00
#
_symmetry.space_group_name_H-M   'P 1'
#
loop_
_entity.id
_entity.type
_entity.pdbx_description
1 polymer ?
#
loop_
_entity_poly.entity_id
_entity_poly.type
_entity_poly.pdbx_seq_one_letter_code
_entity_poly.pdbx_strand_id
1 'polypeptide(L)'
;MPRALPQDTQDSIKSALMSNRSPKDIAGEFGIYPKTVRRYRNKPFGPMLPATRDRHVLVSSATKEYIKVLQIKGALKTAKDVQ
;
A
#
# COMPACT_ATOMS: atom_id res chain seq x y z
N MET A 1 14.80 9.00 0.28
CA MET A 1 14.48 8.94 -1.16
C MET A 1 12.97 8.91 -1.34
N PRO A 2 12.39 9.65 -2.29
CA PRO A 2 10.96 9.57 -2.58
C PRO A 2 10.59 8.13 -2.95
N ARG A 3 9.45 7.65 -2.44
CA ARG A 3 8.99 6.26 -2.61
C ARG A 3 8.62 5.91 -4.05
N ALA A 4 8.36 6.92 -4.89
CA ALA A 4 7.96 6.77 -6.29
C ALA A 4 8.44 7.97 -7.12
N LEU A 5 8.69 7.75 -8.41
CA LEU A 5 8.99 8.80 -9.38
C LEU A 5 7.74 9.67 -9.66
N PRO A 6 7.90 10.90 -10.19
CA PRO A 6 6.77 11.69 -10.70
C PRO A 6 5.93 10.89 -11.71
N GLN A 7 4.63 11.11 -11.71
CA GLN A 7 3.67 10.34 -12.53
C GLN A 7 4.03 10.41 -14.02
N ASP A 8 4.39 11.59 -14.53
CA ASP A 8 4.79 11.81 -15.92
C ASP A 8 6.01 10.97 -16.32
N THR A 9 6.99 10.85 -15.41
CA THR A 9 8.19 10.01 -15.61
C THR A 9 7.81 8.53 -15.61
N GLN A 10 6.85 8.11 -14.78
CA GLN A 10 6.37 6.72 -14.78
C GLN A 10 5.70 6.37 -16.10
N ASP A 11 4.85 7.25 -16.62
CA ASP A 11 4.11 7.02 -17.86
C ASP A 11 5.05 7.02 -19.08
N SER A 12 6.08 7.86 -19.06
CA SER A 12 7.15 7.84 -20.06
C SER A 12 7.95 6.52 -20.04
N ILE A 13 8.34 6.04 -18.86
CA ILE A 13 9.02 4.75 -18.69
C ILE A 13 8.13 3.59 -19.18
N LYS A 14 6.81 3.65 -18.94
CA LYS A 14 5.87 2.63 -19.43
C LYS A 14 5.82 2.61 -20.96
N SER A 15 5.63 3.76 -21.60
CA SER A 15 5.63 3.86 -23.06
C SER A 15 6.93 3.31 -23.67
N ALA A 16 8.07 3.59 -23.04
CA ALA A 16 9.36 3.05 -23.44
C ALA A 16 9.48 1.52 -23.22
N LEU A 17 8.90 0.98 -22.15
CA LEU A 17 8.86 -0.47 -21.90
C LEU A 17 7.92 -1.20 -22.87
N MET A 18 6.81 -0.59 -23.28
CA MET A 18 5.87 -1.16 -24.26
C MET A 18 6.47 -1.23 -25.67
N SER A 19 7.44 -0.36 -25.99
CA SER A 19 8.18 -0.38 -27.26
C SER A 19 9.37 -1.35 -27.27
N ASN A 20 9.42 -2.31 -26.33
CA ASN A 20 10.49 -3.32 -26.21
C ASN A 20 11.92 -2.76 -26.06
N ARG A 21 12.08 -1.51 -25.61
CA ARG A 21 13.40 -0.92 -25.34
C ARG A 21 14.07 -1.58 -24.13
N SER A 22 15.40 -1.65 -24.17
CA SER A 22 16.19 -2.20 -23.06
C SER A 22 16.05 -1.34 -21.80
N PRO A 23 15.86 -1.94 -20.61
CA PRO A 23 15.82 -1.20 -19.35
C PRO A 23 17.09 -0.38 -19.04
N LYS A 24 18.23 -0.68 -19.67
CA LYS A 24 19.46 0.10 -19.53
C LYS A 24 19.42 1.40 -20.32
N ASP A 25 18.82 1.38 -21.50
CA ASP A 25 18.76 2.53 -22.40
C ASP A 25 17.76 3.55 -21.85
N ILE A 26 16.60 3.05 -21.39
CA ILE A 26 15.59 3.85 -20.67
C ILE A 26 16.20 4.48 -19.41
N ALA A 27 16.99 3.72 -18.66
CA ALA A 27 17.67 4.23 -17.47
C ALA A 27 18.61 5.40 -17.78
N GLY A 28 19.36 5.32 -18.88
CA GLY A 28 20.22 6.40 -19.35
C GLY A 28 19.43 7.65 -19.76
N GLU A 29 18.32 7.49 -20.48
CA GLU A 29 17.47 8.58 -20.96
C GLU A 29 16.85 9.39 -19.83
N PHE A 30 16.41 8.73 -18.76
CA PHE A 30 15.76 9.39 -17.63
C PHE A 30 16.71 9.70 -16.45
N GLY A 31 17.99 9.32 -16.53
CA GLY A 31 18.95 9.49 -15.43
C GLY A 31 18.61 8.66 -14.18
N ILE A 32 18.01 7.48 -14.37
CA ILE A 32 17.50 6.62 -13.29
C ILE A 32 18.26 5.30 -13.29
N TYR A 33 18.44 4.68 -12.12
CA TYR A 33 19.02 3.33 -12.03
C TYR A 33 18.21 2.28 -12.83
N PRO A 34 18.87 1.37 -13.60
CA PRO A 34 18.21 0.29 -14.33
C PRO A 34 17.34 -0.63 -13.46
N LYS A 35 17.69 -0.75 -12.17
CA LYS A 35 16.90 -1.49 -11.17
C LYS A 35 15.51 -0.89 -10.97
N THR A 36 15.39 0.43 -11.06
CA THR A 36 14.11 1.14 -10.95
C THR A 36 13.24 0.86 -12.17
N VAL A 37 13.79 0.90 -13.38
CA VAL A 37 13.07 0.55 -14.62
C VAL A 37 12.56 -0.90 -14.56
N ARG A 38 13.38 -1.84 -14.09
CA ARG A 38 12.97 -3.24 -13.88
C ARG A 38 11.85 -3.39 -12.84
N ARG A 39 11.86 -2.58 -11.77
CA ARG A 39 10.75 -2.57 -10.79
C ARG A 39 9.45 -2.14 -11.46
N TYR A 40 9.48 -1.12 -12.33
CA TYR A 40 8.29 -0.70 -13.06
C TYR A 40 7.82 -1.76 -14.06
N ARG A 41 8.71 -2.49 -14.74
CA ARG A 41 8.33 -3.64 -15.59
C ARG A 41 7.55 -4.73 -14.83
N ASN A 42 7.93 -4.99 -13.57
CA ASN A 42 7.37 -6.09 -12.77
C ASN A 42 6.24 -5.66 -11.81
N LYS A 43 5.91 -4.36 -11.74
CA LYS A 43 4.92 -3.85 -10.80
C LYS A 43 3.53 -3.91 -11.45
N PRO A 44 2.54 -4.57 -10.84
CA PRO A 44 1.16 -4.47 -11.32
C PRO A 44 0.74 -3.00 -11.26
N PHE A 45 0.41 -2.45 -12.43
CA PHE A 45 0.00 -1.06 -12.57
C PHE A 45 -1.46 -0.93 -12.16
N GLY A 46 -1.67 -0.60 -10.90
CA GLY A 46 -2.96 -0.27 -10.32
C GLY A 46 -2.73 0.47 -9.00
N PRO A 47 -3.77 1.10 -8.41
CA PRO A 47 -3.67 1.54 -7.03
C PRO A 47 -3.16 0.36 -6.23
N MET A 48 -1.99 0.53 -5.61
CA MET A 48 -1.40 -0.46 -4.74
C MET A 48 -2.40 -0.56 -3.58
N LEU A 49 -3.34 -1.52 -3.66
CA LEU A 49 -4.16 -1.87 -2.51
C LEU A 49 -3.14 -2.07 -1.41
N PRO A 50 -3.16 -1.24 -0.34
CA PRO A 50 -2.21 -1.41 0.73
C PRO A 50 -2.32 -2.86 1.11
N ALA A 51 -1.21 -3.61 1.01
CA ALA A 51 -1.22 -5.04 1.29
C ALA A 51 -2.02 -5.18 2.57
N THR A 52 -3.21 -5.79 2.45
CA THR A 52 -4.13 -5.98 3.55
C THR A 52 -3.42 -7.00 4.43
N ARG A 53 -2.45 -6.52 5.21
CA ARG A 53 -2.11 -7.13 6.47
C ARG A 53 -3.39 -7.01 7.25
N ASP A 54 -4.23 -8.02 7.07
CA ASP A 54 -5.39 -8.23 7.89
C ASP A 54 -4.86 -8.22 9.30
N ARG A 55 -5.11 -7.12 10.03
CA ARG A 55 -4.80 -7.09 11.45
C ARG A 55 -5.69 -8.17 12.02
N HIS A 56 -5.11 -9.22 12.61
CA HIS A 56 -5.90 -10.30 13.21
C HIS A 56 -6.99 -9.71 14.10
N VAL A 57 -8.23 -9.81 13.63
CA VAL A 57 -9.39 -9.33 14.35
C VAL A 57 -9.89 -10.49 15.20
N LEU A 58 -9.53 -10.50 16.48
CA LEU A 58 -10.02 -11.48 17.46
C LEU A 58 -11.55 -11.44 17.63
N VAL A 59 -12.17 -10.30 17.34
CA VAL A 59 -13.58 -10.03 17.64
C VAL A 59 -14.22 -9.37 16.43
N SER A 60 -15.28 -9.98 15.89
CA SER A 60 -16.02 -9.46 14.73
C SER A 60 -16.47 -8.00 14.94
N SER A 61 -16.74 -7.27 13.84
CA SER A 61 -17.25 -5.90 13.91
C SER A 61 -18.54 -5.80 14.72
N ALA A 62 -19.49 -6.71 14.51
CA ALA A 62 -20.75 -6.78 15.24
C ALA A 62 -20.52 -6.99 16.74
N THR A 63 -19.63 -7.91 17.11
CA THR A 63 -19.31 -8.18 18.52
C THR A 63 -18.60 -6.98 19.17
N LYS A 64 -17.76 -6.23 18.44
CA LYS A 64 -17.16 -4.98 18.93
C LYS A 64 -18.22 -3.92 19.22
N GLU A 65 -19.21 -3.76 18.34
CA GLU A 65 -20.32 -2.82 18.58
C GLU A 65 -21.15 -3.23 19.79
N TYR A 66 -21.43 -4.52 19.92
CA TYR A 66 -22.14 -5.04 21.08
C TYR A 66 -21.39 -4.75 22.41
N ILE A 67 -20.08 -4.98 22.45
CA ILE A 67 -19.24 -4.64 23.62
C ILE A 67 -19.31 -3.15 23.95
N LYS A 68 -19.27 -2.27 22.93
CA LYS A 68 -19.41 -0.82 23.16
C LYS A 68 -20.76 -0.45 23.78
N VAL A 69 -21.85 -1.04 23.29
CA VAL A 69 -23.19 -0.81 23.85
C VAL A 69 -23.25 -1.25 25.31
N LEU A 70 -22.66 -2.41 25.65
CA LEU A 70 -22.60 -2.88 27.03
C LEU A 70 -21.75 -1.98 27.94
N GLN A 71 -20.67 -1.40 27.43
CA GLN A 71 -19.90 -0.38 28.16
C GLN A 71 -20.73 0.87 28.43
N ILE A 72 -21.45 1.40 27.44
CA ILE A 72 -22.32 2.57 27.61
C ILE A 72 -23.44 2.30 28.62
N LYS A 73 -24.01 1.09 28.60
CA LYS A 73 -25.02 0.65 29.56
C LYS A 73 -24.48 0.39 30.97
N GLY A 74 -23.18 0.51 31.20
CA GLY A 74 -22.53 0.24 32.49
C GLY A 74 -22.49 -1.23 32.89
N ALA A 75 -22.80 -2.15 31.95
CA ALA A 75 -22.80 -3.59 32.19
C ALA A 75 -21.39 -4.21 32.11
N LEU A 76 -20.43 -3.48 31.54
CA LEU A 76 -19.02 -3.88 31.46
C LEU A 76 -18.13 -2.82 32.08
N LYS A 77 -17.21 -3.26 32.94
CA LYS A 77 -16.11 -2.44 33.43
C LYS A 77 -15.03 -2.33 32.36
N THR A 78 -14.45 -1.15 32.21
CA THR A 78 -13.28 -0.95 31.36
C THR A 78 -12.01 -1.32 32.14
N ALA A 79 -10.91 -1.57 31.43
CA ALA A 79 -9.63 -1.88 32.08
C ALA A 79 -9.16 -0.78 33.05
N LYS A 80 -9.61 0.48 32.84
CA LYS A 80 -9.33 1.61 33.73
C LYS A 80 -10.11 1.55 35.04
N ASP A 81 -11.26 0.87 35.08
CA ASP A 81 -12.13 0.77 36.26
C ASP A 81 -11.73 -0.39 37.19
N VAL A 82 -10.78 -1.22 36.77
CA VAL A 82 -10.32 -2.42 37.48
C VAL A 82 -8.89 -2.23 38.04
N GLN A 83 -8.20 -1.14 37.68
CA GLN A 83 -6.92 -0.71 38.25
C GLN A 83 -7.13 0.27 39.41
#